data_AF-A0A4P5Y927-F1
#
_entry.id   AF-A0A4P5Y927-F1
#
_cell.length_a   1.000
_cell.length_b   1.000
_cell.length_c   1.000
_cell.angle_alpha   90.00
_cell.angle_beta   90.00
_cell.angle_gamma   90.00
#
_symmetry.space_group_name_H-M   'P 1'
#
loop_
_entity.id
_entity.type
_entity.pdbx_description
1 polymer ?
#
loop_
_entity_poly.entity_id
_entity_poly.type
_entity_poly.pdbx_seq_one_letter_code
_entity_poly.pdbx_strand_id
1 'polypeptide(L)'
;MPHYVPKDSLLSRIMPQLPKPVGCLVILAWMIVLIPVLPFHLWRQSLRRNWLAKRLAEQGRFLSWTEFLTRTSDSPGTVVIEVGNKLQSRFWWTAEKILSQAPTEPPKYAELNIIFYGGATYHPFSRWCYENYLAPDTGTAFLVSSFDAGFETFPFDPEYDEQMKQRFPNQGVVILTFYDTRFA
;
A
#
# COMPACT_ATOMS: atom_id res chain seq x y z
N MET A 1 11.95 -22.40 -29.27
CA MET A 1 11.25 -22.80 -28.03
C MET A 1 12.29 -23.11 -26.98
N PRO A 2 12.44 -22.32 -25.91
CA PRO A 2 13.40 -22.62 -24.86
C PRO A 2 12.91 -23.82 -24.03
N HIS A 3 13.77 -24.84 -23.90
CA HIS A 3 13.55 -25.99 -23.03
C HIS A 3 13.53 -25.52 -21.56
N TYR A 4 12.38 -25.65 -20.90
CA TYR A 4 12.26 -25.47 -19.47
C TYR A 4 12.98 -26.62 -18.76
N VAL A 5 14.18 -26.36 -18.25
CA VAL A 5 14.89 -27.28 -17.37
C VAL A 5 14.30 -27.12 -15.97
N PRO A 6 13.67 -28.14 -15.38
CA PRO A 6 13.15 -28.07 -14.02
C PRO A 6 14.30 -27.74 -13.08
N LYS A 7 14.22 -26.59 -12.40
CA LYS A 7 15.11 -26.25 -11.30
C LYS A 7 14.81 -27.23 -10.17
N ASP A 8 15.51 -28.36 -10.15
CA ASP A 8 15.72 -29.11 -8.92
C ASP A 8 16.32 -28.12 -7.91
N SER A 9 15.49 -27.63 -6.99
CA SER A 9 15.90 -26.58 -6.06
C SER A 9 17.13 -27.07 -5.29
N LEU A 10 18.19 -26.26 -5.20
CA LEU A 10 19.39 -26.58 -4.41
C LEU A 10 19.06 -27.08 -2.98
N LEU A 11 17.91 -26.67 -2.45
CA LEU A 11 17.39 -27.10 -1.15
C LEU A 11 17.04 -28.59 -1.09
N SER A 12 16.53 -29.20 -2.17
CA SER A 12 16.19 -30.63 -2.17
C SER A 12 17.42 -31.55 -2.12
N ARG A 13 18.59 -31.07 -2.55
CA ARG A 13 19.85 -31.83 -2.50
C ARG A 13 20.57 -31.76 -1.15
N ILE A 14 20.37 -30.70 -0.37
CA ILE A 14 21.08 -30.49 0.91
C ILE A 14 20.29 -31.07 2.09
N MET A 15 18.95 -31.12 2.01
CA MET A 15 18.12 -31.51 3.15
C MET A 15 18.14 -32.98 3.61
N PRO A 16 18.45 -34.03 2.80
CA PRO A 16 18.25 -35.40 3.27
C PRO A 16 19.31 -35.93 4.25
N GLN A 17 20.40 -35.19 4.54
CA GLN A 17 21.51 -35.70 5.37
C GLN A 17 21.64 -35.07 6.77
N LEU A 18 20.82 -34.08 7.13
CA LEU A 18 20.87 -33.50 8.47
C LEU A 18 20.19 -34.44 9.49
N PRO A 19 20.84 -34.72 10.64
CA PRO A 19 20.18 -35.43 11.72
C PRO A 19 18.91 -34.68 12.13
N LYS A 20 17.78 -35.39 12.23
CA LYS A 20 16.48 -34.83 12.68
C LYS A 20 16.58 -33.85 13.87
N PRO A 21 17.36 -34.10 14.96
CA PRO A 21 17.43 -33.16 16.07
C PRO A 21 18.08 -31.81 15.69
N VAL A 22 19.06 -31.80 14.78
CA VAL A 22 19.73 -30.56 14.33
C VAL A 22 18.75 -29.70 13.54
N GLY A 23 17.93 -30.31 12.68
CA GLY A 23 16.87 -29.60 11.96
C GLY A 23 15.89 -28.89 12.88
N CYS A 24 15.44 -29.56 13.95
CA CYS A 24 14.52 -28.96 14.94
C CYS A 24 15.14 -27.76 15.67
N LEU A 25 16.43 -27.82 16.04
CA LEU A 25 17.11 -26.72 16.71
C LEU A 25 17.24 -25.47 15.82
N VAL A 26 17.52 -25.66 14.52
CA VAL A 26 17.57 -24.54 13.56
C VAL A 26 16.21 -23.86 13.42
N ILE A 27 15.13 -24.63 13.34
CA ILE A 27 13.76 -24.09 13.26
C ILE A 27 13.40 -23.34 14.55
N LEU A 28 13.68 -23.92 15.72
CA LEU A 28 13.42 -23.26 17.00
C LEU A 28 14.20 -21.95 17.14
N ALA A 29 15.49 -21.94 16.79
CA ALA A 29 16.29 -20.73 16.78
C ALA A 29 15.71 -19.65 15.86
N TRP A 30 15.26 -20.03 14.65
CA TRP A 30 14.60 -19.12 13.72
C TRP A 30 13.29 -18.56 14.28
N MET A 31 12.45 -19.39 14.91
CA MET A 31 11.21 -18.92 15.53
C MET A 31 11.48 -17.95 16.68
N ILE A 32 12.46 -18.23 17.54
CA ILE A 32 12.83 -17.33 18.65
C ILE A 32 13.22 -15.94 18.13
N VAL A 33 13.86 -15.85 16.96
CA VAL A 33 14.21 -14.57 16.34
C VAL A 33 13.00 -13.91 15.65
N LEU A 34 12.17 -14.65 14.94
CA LEU A 34 11.03 -14.08 14.20
C LEU A 34 9.88 -13.61 15.09
N ILE A 35 9.60 -14.36 16.17
CA ILE A 35 8.48 -14.09 17.08
C ILE A 35 8.49 -12.66 17.63
N PRO A 36 9.62 -12.07 18.09
CA PRO A 36 9.63 -10.68 18.55
C PRO A 36 9.74 -9.66 17.41
N VAL A 37 10.34 -10.01 16.27
CA VAL A 37 10.55 -9.07 15.15
C VAL A 37 9.24 -8.67 14.48
N LEU A 38 8.34 -9.63 14.26
CA LEU A 38 7.06 -9.38 13.61
C LEU A 38 6.15 -8.40 14.42
N PRO A 39 5.84 -8.63 15.71
CA PRO A 39 5.01 -7.71 16.49
C PRO A 39 5.68 -6.36 16.67
N PHE A 40 7.01 -6.30 16.80
CA PHE A 40 7.74 -5.04 16.83
C PHE A 40 7.54 -4.26 15.52
N HIS A 41 7.61 -4.94 14.38
CA HIS A 41 7.38 -4.30 13.09
C HIS A 41 5.94 -3.79 12.96
N LEU A 42 4.94 -4.60 13.33
CA LEU A 42 3.53 -4.23 13.28
C LEU A 42 3.21 -3.07 14.24
N TRP A 43 3.78 -3.11 15.46
CA TRP A 43 3.64 -2.03 16.43
C TRP A 43 4.21 -0.71 15.91
N ARG A 44 5.42 -0.74 15.35
CA ARG A 44 6.04 0.44 14.73
C ARG A 44 5.20 0.99 13.57
N GLN A 45 4.62 0.12 12.74
CA GLN A 45 3.71 0.53 11.67
C GLN A 45 2.45 1.19 12.23
N SER A 46 1.84 0.60 13.27
CA SER A 46 0.66 1.16 13.94
C SER A 46 0.94 2.55 14.53
N LEU A 47 2.08 2.72 15.21
CA LEU A 47 2.50 4.02 15.75
C LEU A 47 2.62 5.10 14.67
N ARG A 48 3.27 4.79 13.55
CA ARG A 48 3.40 5.73 12.42
C ARG A 48 2.06 6.13 11.85
N ARG A 49 1.15 5.17 11.68
CA ARG A 49 -0.20 5.43 11.19
C ARG A 49 -0.99 6.34 12.13
N ASN A 50 -0.96 6.03 13.42
CA ASN A 50 -1.66 6.82 14.43
C ASN A 50 -1.07 8.23 14.52
N TRP A 51 0.25 8.36 14.43
CA TRP A 51 0.92 9.66 14.42
C TRP A 51 0.55 10.49 13.19
N LEU A 52 0.57 9.91 11.98
CA LEU A 52 0.16 10.60 10.76
C LEU A 52 -1.31 11.02 10.81
N ALA A 53 -2.20 10.11 11.21
CA ALA A 53 -3.62 10.40 11.33
C ALA A 53 -3.86 11.52 12.34
N LYS A 54 -3.20 11.48 13.50
CA LYS A 54 -3.26 12.55 14.50
C LYS A 54 -2.76 13.88 13.94
N ARG A 55 -1.62 13.89 13.27
CA ARG A 55 -1.04 15.10 12.67
C ARG A 55 -1.96 15.73 11.62
N LEU A 56 -2.55 14.91 10.75
CA LEU A 56 -3.50 15.38 9.74
C LEU A 56 -4.82 15.83 10.36
N ALA A 57 -5.29 15.17 11.42
CA ALA A 57 -6.46 15.61 12.18
C ALA A 57 -6.23 16.99 12.83
N GLU A 58 -5.05 17.24 13.38
CA GLU A 58 -4.66 18.56 13.93
C GLU A 58 -4.67 19.67 12.86
N GLN A 59 -4.47 19.31 11.59
CA GLN A 59 -4.56 20.22 10.44
C GLN A 59 -5.95 20.28 9.81
N GLY A 60 -6.96 19.58 10.36
CA GLY A 60 -8.30 19.48 9.76
C GLY A 60 -8.35 18.67 8.46
N ARG A 61 -7.32 17.86 8.19
CA ARG A 61 -7.15 17.02 6.99
C ARG A 61 -7.41 15.53 7.25
N PHE A 62 -8.27 15.24 8.21
CA PHE A 62 -8.72 13.88 8.50
C PHE A 62 -10.23 13.80 8.38
N LEU A 63 -10.74 12.73 7.76
CA LEU A 63 -12.16 12.45 7.65
C LEU A 63 -12.47 11.09 8.23
N SER A 64 -13.52 11.01 9.04
CA SER A 64 -14.15 9.73 9.31
C SER A 64 -14.74 9.14 8.02
N TRP A 65 -14.90 7.83 7.99
CA TRP A 65 -15.49 7.14 6.84
C TRP A 65 -16.90 7.66 6.52
N THR A 66 -17.71 7.94 7.55
CA THR A 66 -19.05 8.51 7.39
C THR A 66 -19.01 9.91 6.77
N GLU A 67 -18.14 10.80 7.26
CA GLU A 67 -17.99 12.14 6.67
C GLU A 67 -17.49 12.09 5.24
N PHE A 68 -16.58 11.17 4.93
CA PHE A 68 -16.12 10.93 3.57
C PHE A 68 -17.28 10.53 2.66
N LEU A 69 -18.12 9.56 3.06
CA LEU A 69 -19.28 9.15 2.28
C LEU A 69 -20.25 10.33 2.06
N THR A 70 -20.57 11.11 3.09
CA THR A 70 -21.42 12.31 2.96
C THR A 70 -20.81 13.35 2.02
N ARG A 71 -19.50 13.63 2.11
CA ARG A 71 -18.86 14.58 1.20
C ARG A 71 -18.86 14.10 -0.25
N THR A 72 -18.64 12.80 -0.47
CA THR A 72 -18.61 12.22 -1.82
C THR A 72 -19.98 12.07 -2.46
N SER A 73 -21.07 12.03 -1.67
CA SER A 73 -22.43 12.09 -2.24
C SER A 73 -22.75 13.49 -2.76
N ASP A 74 -22.25 14.52 -2.09
CA ASP A 74 -22.62 15.91 -2.37
C ASP A 74 -21.67 16.57 -3.37
N SER A 75 -20.41 16.12 -3.43
CA SER A 75 -19.37 16.72 -4.27
C SER A 75 -18.54 15.66 -5.00
N PRO A 76 -18.43 15.75 -6.34
CA PRO A 76 -17.50 14.92 -7.08
C PRO A 76 -16.06 15.33 -6.76
N GLY A 77 -15.17 14.36 -6.67
CA GLY A 77 -13.77 14.55 -6.37
C GLY A 77 -12.92 13.39 -6.86
N THR A 78 -11.71 13.27 -6.32
CA THR A 78 -10.81 12.15 -6.57
C THR A 78 -10.52 11.41 -5.27
N VAL A 79 -10.74 10.09 -5.29
CA VAL A 79 -10.26 9.15 -4.28
C VAL A 79 -8.89 8.64 -4.71
N VAL A 80 -7.89 8.87 -3.88
CA VAL A 80 -6.54 8.34 -4.08
C VAL A 80 -6.32 7.18 -3.12
N ILE A 81 -6.08 5.99 -3.67
CA ILE A 81 -5.79 4.78 -2.93
C ILE A 81 -4.27 4.61 -2.93
N GLU A 82 -3.67 4.93 -1.80
CA GLU A 82 -2.26 4.70 -1.58
C GLU A 82 -2.04 3.26 -1.10
N VAL A 83 -1.35 2.49 -1.92
CA VAL A 83 -0.93 1.13 -1.64
C VAL A 83 0.49 1.16 -1.09
N GLY A 84 0.66 0.67 0.14
CA GLY A 84 1.98 0.47 0.72
C GLY A 84 2.51 -0.94 0.49
N ASN A 85 3.83 -1.08 0.29
CA ASN A 85 4.47 -2.38 0.20
C ASN A 85 4.34 -3.13 1.54
N LYS A 86 3.48 -4.15 1.61
CA LYS A 86 3.15 -4.91 2.83
C LYS A 86 2.57 -4.06 3.96
N LEU A 87 1.99 -2.91 3.62
CA LEU A 87 1.29 -2.03 4.55
C LEU A 87 -0.18 -1.95 4.15
N GLN A 88 -1.05 -1.67 5.12
CA GLN A 88 -2.45 -1.41 4.84
C GLN A 88 -2.59 -0.20 3.90
N SER A 89 -3.47 -0.32 2.90
CA SER A 89 -3.78 0.80 2.01
C SER A 89 -4.33 1.99 2.79
N ARG A 90 -3.98 3.19 2.34
CA ARG A 90 -4.53 4.46 2.84
C ARG A 90 -5.46 5.04 1.78
N PHE A 91 -6.62 5.51 2.24
CA PHE A 91 -7.58 6.19 1.39
C PHE A 91 -7.45 7.68 1.62
N TRP A 92 -7.30 8.41 0.54
CA TRP A 92 -7.23 9.85 0.53
C TRP A 92 -8.33 10.40 -0.37
N TRP A 93 -8.84 11.58 -0.05
CA TRP A 93 -9.85 12.23 -0.87
C TRP A 93 -9.54 13.72 -1.06
N THR A 94 -9.79 14.22 -2.26
CA THR A 94 -9.77 15.65 -2.57
C THR A 94 -10.96 15.99 -3.47
N ALA A 95 -11.49 17.20 -3.34
CA ALA A 95 -12.52 17.71 -4.25
C ALA A 95 -11.98 17.97 -5.67
N GLU A 96 -10.66 18.03 -5.82
CA GLU A 96 -10.02 18.27 -7.10
C GLU A 96 -10.07 17.05 -8.03
N LYS A 97 -10.14 17.33 -9.34
CA LYS A 97 -10.01 16.31 -10.39
C LYS A 97 -8.53 16.13 -10.74
N ILE A 98 -7.84 15.26 -10.02
CA ILE A 98 -6.38 15.05 -10.14
C ILE A 98 -5.99 14.72 -11.58
N LEU A 99 -6.75 13.84 -12.24
CA LEU A 99 -6.46 13.37 -13.60
C LEU A 99 -6.47 14.48 -14.66
N SER A 100 -7.24 15.56 -14.45
CA SER A 100 -7.25 16.69 -15.38
C SER A 100 -6.13 17.71 -15.15
N GLN A 101 -5.47 17.64 -13.99
CA GLN A 101 -4.41 18.59 -13.60
C GLN A 101 -3.01 17.96 -13.70
N ALA A 102 -2.93 16.64 -13.73
CA ALA A 102 -1.67 15.93 -13.70
C ALA A 102 -0.82 16.19 -14.97
N PRO A 103 0.49 16.41 -14.83
CA PRO A 103 1.39 16.62 -15.96
C PRO A 103 1.72 15.33 -16.72
N THR A 104 1.40 14.18 -16.15
CA THR A 104 1.69 12.84 -16.70
C THR A 104 0.51 11.92 -16.45
N GLU A 105 0.35 10.89 -17.28
CA GLU A 105 -0.68 9.87 -17.07
C GLU A 105 -0.43 9.06 -15.79
N PRO A 106 -1.49 8.50 -15.15
CA PRO A 106 -1.33 7.55 -14.06
C PRO A 106 -0.57 6.29 -14.50
N PRO A 107 0.21 5.67 -13.59
CA PRO A 107 0.86 4.41 -13.90
C PRO A 107 -0.18 3.36 -14.28
N LYS A 108 0.11 2.58 -15.32
CA LYS A 108 -0.73 1.42 -15.63
C LYS A 108 -0.57 0.37 -14.54
N TYR A 109 -1.61 -0.44 -14.34
CA TYR A 109 -1.58 -1.50 -13.34
C TYR A 109 -0.35 -2.42 -13.44
N ALA A 110 0.05 -2.78 -14.66
CA ALA A 110 1.24 -3.60 -14.90
C ALA A 110 2.56 -2.95 -14.43
N GLU A 111 2.60 -1.62 -14.35
CA GLU A 111 3.75 -0.82 -13.89
C GLU A 111 3.78 -0.68 -12.36
N LEU A 112 2.65 -0.97 -11.68
CA LEU A 112 2.54 -1.00 -10.22
C LEU A 112 3.10 -2.28 -9.60
N ASN A 113 3.71 -3.19 -10.37
CA ASN A 113 4.13 -4.50 -9.88
C ASN A 113 5.33 -4.41 -8.89
N ILE A 114 4.98 -4.24 -7.62
CA ILE A 114 5.84 -3.99 -6.46
C ILE A 114 6.85 -5.12 -6.22
N ILE A 115 6.48 -6.36 -6.56
CA ILE A 115 7.24 -7.56 -6.20
C ILE A 115 8.47 -7.73 -7.10
N PHE A 116 8.36 -7.38 -8.38
CA PHE A 116 9.36 -7.75 -9.39
C PHE A 116 10.36 -6.64 -9.73
N TYR A 117 10.00 -5.36 -9.53
CA TYR A 117 10.81 -4.29 -10.13
C TYR A 117 11.88 -3.69 -9.23
N GLY A 118 11.91 -3.95 -7.91
CA GLY A 118 13.05 -3.68 -7.02
C GLY A 118 13.65 -2.27 -7.09
N GLY A 119 12.98 -1.33 -7.75
CA GLY A 119 13.51 -0.06 -8.20
C GLY A 119 12.97 1.05 -7.32
N ALA A 120 13.87 1.83 -6.73
CA ALA A 120 13.55 2.94 -5.84
C ALA A 120 12.93 4.16 -6.57
N THR A 121 12.65 4.06 -7.87
CA THR A 121 12.20 5.20 -8.66
C THR A 121 10.68 5.26 -8.69
N TYR A 122 10.12 6.31 -8.09
CA TYR A 122 8.69 6.57 -8.17
C TYR A 122 8.25 6.83 -9.60
N HIS A 123 7.05 6.36 -9.93
CA HIS A 123 6.38 6.85 -11.12
C HIS A 123 6.19 8.38 -11.00
N PRO A 124 6.51 9.18 -12.04
CA PRO A 124 6.43 10.64 -11.98
C PRO A 124 5.07 11.15 -11.49
N PHE A 125 3.98 10.53 -11.95
CA PHE A 125 2.63 10.83 -11.49
C PHE A 125 2.44 10.60 -9.98
N SER A 126 2.92 9.47 -9.44
CA SER A 126 2.79 9.17 -8.00
C SER A 126 3.54 10.20 -7.16
N ARG A 127 4.74 10.61 -7.61
CA ARG A 127 5.52 11.66 -6.95
C ARG A 127 4.79 13.00 -6.98
N TRP A 128 4.27 13.40 -8.14
CA TRP A 128 3.51 14.64 -8.28
C TRP A 128 2.26 14.63 -7.38
N CYS A 129 1.51 13.52 -7.34
CA CYS A 129 0.37 13.37 -6.43
C CYS A 129 0.76 13.51 -4.96
N TYR A 130 1.90 12.93 -4.56
CA TYR A 130 2.38 13.08 -3.19
C TYR A 130 2.69 14.54 -2.85
N GLU A 131 3.50 15.20 -3.67
CA GLU A 131 3.97 16.56 -3.42
C GLU A 131 2.81 17.58 -3.35
N ASN A 132 1.77 17.40 -4.19
CA ASN A 132 0.65 18.34 -4.30
C ASN A 132 -0.55 18.00 -3.40
N TYR A 133 -0.80 16.72 -3.12
CA TYR A 133 -2.03 16.30 -2.44
C TYR A 133 -1.79 15.54 -1.14
N LEU A 134 -0.83 14.61 -1.10
CA LEU A 134 -0.72 13.65 0.01
C LEU A 134 0.32 14.03 1.07
N ALA A 135 1.23 14.96 0.74
CA ALA A 135 2.27 15.40 1.65
C ALA A 135 1.66 15.86 2.99
N PRO A 136 2.17 15.38 4.14
CA PRO A 136 1.61 15.72 5.45
C PRO A 136 1.60 17.22 5.74
N ASP A 137 2.56 17.97 5.20
CA ASP A 137 2.74 19.39 5.51
C ASP A 137 2.15 20.33 4.48
N THR A 138 2.19 19.96 3.20
CA THR A 138 1.84 20.85 2.08
C THR A 138 0.65 20.38 1.26
N GLY A 139 0.27 19.10 1.39
CA GLY A 139 -0.81 18.54 0.61
C GLY A 139 -2.18 19.11 1.00
N THR A 140 -3.17 18.92 0.12
CA THR A 140 -4.55 19.37 0.35
C THR A 140 -5.55 18.24 0.53
N ALA A 141 -5.17 16.99 0.23
CA ALA A 141 -6.08 15.86 0.37
C ALA A 141 -6.35 15.53 1.86
N PHE A 142 -7.55 15.03 2.12
CA PHE A 142 -7.96 14.51 3.41
C PHE A 142 -7.58 13.03 3.51
N LEU A 143 -6.96 12.63 4.61
CA LEU A 143 -6.81 11.22 4.95
C LEU A 143 -8.15 10.70 5.48
N VAL A 144 -8.65 9.63 4.89
CA VAL A 144 -9.88 8.97 5.32
C VAL A 144 -9.54 7.88 6.32
N SER A 145 -10.27 7.82 7.43
CA SER A 145 -10.17 6.72 8.39
C SER A 145 -10.42 5.40 7.67
N SER A 146 -9.56 4.41 7.88
CA SER A 146 -9.72 3.09 7.28
C SER A 146 -11.09 2.51 7.61
N PHE A 147 -11.78 1.98 6.60
CA PHE A 147 -12.91 1.08 6.80
C PHE A 147 -12.42 -0.17 7.55
N ASP A 148 -13.35 -0.85 8.23
CA ASP A 148 -13.10 -1.98 9.11
C ASP A 148 -12.18 -3.06 8.49
N ALA A 149 -11.51 -3.84 9.35
CA ALA A 149 -10.32 -4.66 9.07
C ALA A 149 -10.39 -5.71 7.91
N GLY A 150 -11.51 -5.83 7.20
CA GLY A 150 -11.71 -6.80 6.12
C GLY A 150 -11.19 -6.38 4.74
N PHE A 151 -10.75 -5.12 4.56
CA PHE A 151 -10.19 -4.66 3.29
C PHE A 151 -8.68 -4.93 3.21
N GLU A 152 -8.30 -6.21 3.23
CA GLU A 152 -6.93 -6.62 2.90
C GLU A 152 -6.75 -6.55 1.38
N THR A 153 -6.05 -5.52 0.94
CA THR A 153 -5.90 -5.14 -0.48
C THR A 153 -4.89 -5.99 -1.26
N PHE A 154 -4.55 -7.19 -0.77
CA PHE A 154 -3.53 -8.03 -1.40
C PHE A 154 -4.03 -9.46 -1.64
N PRO A 155 -3.78 -10.04 -2.83
CA PRO A 155 -3.11 -9.46 -3.99
C PRO A 155 -4.01 -8.51 -4.79
N PHE A 156 -3.40 -7.50 -5.38
CA PHE A 156 -4.08 -6.65 -6.35
C PHE A 156 -4.35 -7.46 -7.62
N ASP A 157 -5.60 -7.44 -8.08
CA ASP A 157 -6.06 -7.98 -9.36
C ASP A 157 -6.50 -6.77 -10.22
N PRO A 158 -6.33 -6.75 -11.55
CA PRO A 158 -7.02 -5.80 -12.42
C PRO A 158 -8.51 -5.57 -12.07
N GLU A 159 -9.19 -6.60 -11.57
CA GLU A 159 -10.57 -6.51 -11.08
C GLU A 159 -10.73 -5.49 -9.93
N TYR A 160 -9.69 -5.28 -9.13
CA TYR A 160 -9.70 -4.33 -8.01
C TYR A 160 -9.94 -2.89 -8.47
N ASP A 161 -9.35 -2.46 -9.60
CA ASP A 161 -9.56 -1.11 -10.13
C ASP A 161 -11.03 -0.91 -10.53
N GLU A 162 -11.62 -1.91 -11.19
CA GLU A 162 -13.04 -1.89 -11.56
C GLU A 162 -13.96 -1.94 -10.33
N GLN A 163 -13.65 -2.75 -9.32
CA GLN A 163 -14.39 -2.77 -8.05
C GLN A 163 -14.35 -1.41 -7.34
N MET A 164 -13.20 -0.72 -7.34
CA MET A 164 -13.07 0.60 -6.75
C MET A 164 -13.87 1.66 -7.53
N LYS A 165 -13.84 1.62 -8.86
CA LYS A 165 -14.69 2.51 -9.69
C LYS A 165 -16.17 2.26 -9.47
N GLN A 166 -16.59 1.00 -9.36
CA GLN A 166 -17.98 0.64 -9.03
C GLN A 166 -18.39 1.12 -7.65
N ARG A 167 -17.47 1.08 -6.68
CA ARG A 167 -17.71 1.54 -5.31
C ARG A 167 -17.85 3.06 -5.23
N PHE A 168 -17.12 3.80 -6.07
CA PHE A 168 -17.11 5.25 -6.12
C PHE A 168 -17.49 5.78 -7.52
N PRO A 169 -18.72 5.52 -8.00
CA PRO A 169 -19.07 5.75 -9.41
C PRO A 169 -19.05 7.23 -9.83
N ASN A 170 -19.14 8.15 -8.86
CA ASN A 170 -19.14 9.59 -9.08
C ASN A 170 -17.79 10.25 -8.80
N GLN A 171 -16.75 9.45 -8.52
CA GLN A 171 -15.43 9.94 -8.14
C GLN A 171 -14.39 9.50 -9.17
N GLY A 172 -13.38 10.32 -9.40
CA GLY A 172 -12.14 9.84 -10.00
C GLY A 172 -11.47 8.88 -9.03
N VAL A 173 -11.07 7.69 -9.47
CA VAL A 173 -10.29 6.76 -8.65
C VAL A 173 -8.87 6.72 -9.19
N VAL A 174 -7.90 6.89 -8.29
CA VAL A 174 -6.48 6.85 -8.62
C VAL A 174 -5.78 5.92 -7.64
N ILE A 175 -5.14 4.88 -8.17
CA ILE A 175 -4.35 3.94 -7.37
C ILE A 175 -2.87 4.31 -7.50
N LEU A 176 -2.22 4.54 -6.37
CA LEU A 176 -0.79 4.88 -6.29
C LEU A 176 -0.06 3.84 -5.45
N THR A 177 1.21 3.64 -5.76
CA THR A 177 2.12 2.88 -4.90
C THR A 177 3.30 3.74 -4.50
N PHE A 178 3.59 3.78 -3.20
CA PHE A 178 4.81 4.41 -2.69
C PHE A 178 5.77 3.35 -2.15
N TYR A 179 7.01 3.41 -2.62
CA TYR A 179 8.06 2.46 -2.24
C TYR A 179 8.75 2.79 -0.91
N ASP A 180 8.42 3.91 -0.27
CA ASP A 180 9.27 4.47 0.77
C ASP A 180 8.58 4.62 2.11
N THR A 181 9.34 4.23 3.12
CA THR A 181 9.02 4.32 4.54
C THR A 181 9.45 5.67 5.15
N ARG A 182 10.07 6.57 4.37
CA ARG A 182 10.56 7.90 4.79
C ARG A 182 9.47 8.97 4.85
N PHE A 183 8.31 8.74 4.23
CA PHE A 183 7.19 9.67 4.20
C PHE A 183 6.04 9.30 5.16
N ALA A 184 6.31 8.39 6.11
CA ALA A 184 5.42 7.97 7.19
C ALA A 184 6.11 8.03 8.55
#